data_AF-A0A0M9EAK3-F1
#
_entry.id   AF-A0A0M9EAK3-F1
#
_cell.length_a   1.000
_cell.length_b   1.000
_cell.length_c   1.000
_cell.angle_alpha   90.00
_cell.angle_beta   90.00
_cell.angle_gamma   90.00
#
_symmetry.space_group_name_H-M   'P 1'
#
loop_
_entity.id
_entity.type
_entity.pdbx_description
1 polymer ?
#
loop_
_entity_poly.entity_id
_entity_poly.type
_entity_poly.pdbx_seq_one_letter_code
_entity_poly.pdbx_strand_id
1 'polypeptide(L)'
;MEHAENHITVKPIISYPKEAEPGKTYLMTVNLQIDEKEFHWPYDEEEYAIYCMVETDLFSHEAIGEPVIVLNRFGGSYGAASFKLIPTLNRTE
;
A
#
# COMPACT_ATOMS: atom_id res chain seq x y z
N MET A 1 -25.54 -18.09 18.09
CA MET A 1 -25.56 -16.87 17.25
C MET A 1 -24.15 -16.72 16.75
N GLU A 2 -23.92 -17.13 15.51
CA GLU A 2 -22.64 -16.97 14.83
C GLU A 2 -22.45 -15.45 14.61
N HIS A 3 -21.37 -14.88 15.15
CA HIS A 3 -21.01 -13.51 14.80
C HIS A 3 -20.63 -13.56 13.32
N ALA A 4 -21.49 -13.06 12.43
CA ALA A 4 -21.08 -12.84 11.05
C ALA A 4 -19.84 -11.94 11.10
N GLU A 5 -18.70 -12.42 10.61
CA GLU A 5 -17.48 -11.64 10.56
C GLU A 5 -17.71 -10.43 9.65
N ASN A 6 -17.99 -9.28 10.26
CA ASN A 6 -18.26 -8.04 9.56
C ASN A 6 -16.92 -7.37 9.24
N HIS A 7 -16.29 -7.81 8.15
CA HIS A 7 -14.97 -7.37 7.72
C HIS A 7 -15.02 -6.83 6.29
N ILE A 8 -14.03 -6.00 5.95
CA ILE A 8 -13.80 -5.59 4.56
C ILE A 8 -12.55 -6.30 4.07
N THR A 9 -12.70 -7.11 3.03
CA THR A 9 -11.55 -7.71 2.34
C THR A 9 -10.93 -6.69 1.40
N VAL A 10 -9.63 -6.43 1.61
CA VAL A 10 -8.83 -5.56 0.74
C VAL A 10 -7.64 -6.34 0.17
N LYS A 11 -7.21 -5.96 -1.04
CA LYS A 11 -5.99 -6.46 -1.67
C LYS A 11 -5.04 -5.30 -1.92
N PRO A 12 -3.77 -5.39 -1.48
CA PRO A 12 -2.79 -4.37 -1.82
C PRO A 12 -2.46 -4.44 -3.32
N ILE A 13 -2.56 -3.31 -4.00
CA ILE A 13 -2.02 -3.10 -5.35
C ILE A 13 -0.72 -2.34 -5.20
N ILE A 14 0.40 -3.02 -5.46
CA ILE A 14 1.73 -2.43 -5.39
C ILE A 14 2.22 -2.20 -6.82
N SER A 15 2.56 -0.95 -7.15
CA SER A 15 3.14 -0.59 -8.44
C SER A 15 4.59 -0.20 -8.27
N TYR A 16 5.47 -0.84 -9.03
CA TYR A 16 6.90 -0.57 -9.10
C TYR A 16 7.43 -1.11 -10.45
N PRO A 17 8.59 -0.66 -10.93
CA PRO A 17 9.13 -1.15 -12.20
C PRO A 17 9.51 -2.63 -12.10
N LYS A 18 9.18 -3.40 -13.14
CA LYS A 18 9.44 -4.84 -13.22
C LYS A 18 10.93 -5.18 -13.31
N GLU A 19 11.72 -4.27 -13.86
CA GLU A 19 13.16 -4.42 -14.02
C GLU A 19 13.86 -3.23 -13.38
N ALA A 20 14.88 -3.52 -12.59
CA ALA A 20 15.74 -2.53 -11.95
C ALA A 20 17.07 -2.43 -12.69
N GLU A 21 17.47 -1.20 -12.98
CA GLU A 21 18.72 -0.77 -13.59
C GLU A 21 19.64 -0.22 -12.49
N PRO A 22 20.95 -0.54 -12.54
CA PRO A 22 21.92 0.01 -11.59
C PRO A 22 21.93 1.55 -11.60
N GLY A 23 21.96 2.14 -10.40
CA GLY A 23 22.10 3.58 -10.20
C GLY A 23 20.83 4.40 -10.47
N LYS A 24 19.68 3.77 -10.73
CA LYS A 24 18.39 4.45 -10.86
C LYS A 24 17.60 4.37 -9.56
N THR A 25 16.79 5.39 -9.30
CA THR A 25 15.81 5.39 -8.21
C THR A 25 14.41 5.21 -8.75
N TYR A 26 13.54 4.58 -7.98
CA TYR A 26 12.20 4.21 -8.43
C TYR A 26 11.12 4.76 -7.53
N LEU A 27 9.96 5.01 -8.12
CA LEU A 27 8.73 5.25 -7.39
C LEU A 27 8.02 3.92 -7.22
N MET A 28 7.75 3.57 -5.96
CA MET A 28 6.80 2.53 -5.60
C MET A 28 5.55 3.18 -5.02
N THR A 29 4.39 2.71 -5.43
CA THR A 29 3.11 3.12 -4.83
C THR A 29 2.36 1.90 -4.31
N VAL A 30 1.66 2.09 -3.19
CA VAL A 30 0.75 1.10 -2.60
C VAL A 30 -0.64 1.71 -2.58
N ASN A 31 -1.59 0.98 -3.13
CA ASN A 31 -3.02 1.27 -3.09
C ASN A 31 -3.78 0.05 -2.57
N LEU A 32 -5.08 0.23 -2.31
CA LEU A 32 -5.96 -0.87 -1.92
C LEU A 32 -7.06 -1.05 -2.96
N GLN A 33 -7.25 -2.30 -3.37
CA GLN A 33 -8.44 -2.75 -4.08
C GLN A 33 -9.40 -3.39 -3.09
N ILE A 34 -10.65 -2.97 -3.12
CA ILE A 34 -11.72 -3.54 -2.32
C ILE A 34 -12.45 -4.58 -3.17
N ASP A 35 -12.92 -5.67 -2.55
CA ASP A 35 -13.87 -6.56 -3.22
C ASP A 35 -15.27 -5.94 -3.25
N GLU A 36 -15.63 -5.36 -4.39
CA GLU A 36 -16.92 -4.66 -4.57
C GLU A 36 -18.14 -5.58 -4.46
N LYS A 37 -17.98 -6.90 -4.71
CA LYS A 37 -19.13 -7.83 -4.75
C LYS A 37 -19.70 -8.12 -3.37
N GLU A 38 -18.87 -8.00 -2.34
CA GLU A 38 -19.21 -8.29 -0.95
C GLU A 38 -19.00 -7.05 -0.06
N PHE A 39 -18.91 -5.86 -0.66
CA PHE A 39 -18.64 -4.64 0.09
C PHE A 39 -19.87 -4.19 0.89
N HIS A 40 -19.79 -4.36 2.20
CA HIS A 40 -20.67 -3.74 3.17
C HIS A 40 -19.80 -3.03 4.21
N TRP A 41 -20.05 -1.74 4.48
CA TRP A 41 -19.30 -0.98 5.47
C TRP A 41 -19.71 -1.39 6.89
N PRO A 42 -18.84 -2.06 7.67
CA PRO A 42 -19.22 -2.63 8.97
C PRO A 42 -18.84 -1.73 10.16
N TYR A 43 -18.25 -0.58 9.90
CA TYR A 43 -17.61 0.27 10.91
C TYR A 43 -18.40 1.56 11.15
N ASP A 44 -18.24 2.13 12.35
CA ASP A 44 -18.97 3.34 12.74
C ASP A 44 -18.45 4.60 12.03
N GLU A 45 -17.12 4.79 11.99
CA GLU A 45 -16.50 5.91 11.27
C GLU A 45 -16.62 5.76 9.76
N GLU A 46 -16.70 6.89 9.04
CA GLU A 46 -16.80 6.88 7.58
C GLU A 46 -15.46 6.59 6.87
N GLU A 47 -14.35 6.82 7.58
CA GLU A 47 -13.00 6.78 7.02
C GLU A 47 -12.02 6.14 8.01
N TYR A 48 -11.12 5.31 7.47
CA TYR A 48 -10.03 4.69 8.24
C TYR A 48 -8.69 4.88 7.54
N ALA A 49 -7.73 5.43 8.28
CA ALA A 49 -6.34 5.56 7.83
C ALA A 49 -5.61 4.23 7.95
N ILE A 50 -5.01 3.77 6.85
CA ILE A 50 -4.19 2.58 6.77
C ILE A 50 -2.75 3.01 6.50
N TYR A 51 -1.90 2.85 7.50
CA TYR A 51 -0.48 3.18 7.40
C TYR A 51 0.31 2.05 6.77
N CYS A 52 1.10 2.38 5.75
CA CYS A 52 1.95 1.43 5.04
C CYS A 52 3.40 1.53 5.54
N MET A 53 4.02 0.37 5.76
CA MET A 53 5.44 0.24 6.00
C MET A 53 6.03 -0.70 4.96
N VAL A 54 7.24 -0.39 4.51
CA VAL A 54 7.99 -1.18 3.53
C VAL A 54 9.17 -1.80 4.26
N GLU A 55 9.44 -3.07 3.98
CA GLU A 55 10.62 -3.79 4.44
C GLU A 55 11.20 -4.53 3.23
N THR A 56 12.50 -4.35 2.97
CA THR A 56 13.18 -4.91 1.80
C THR A 56 14.68 -4.98 2.01
N ASP A 57 15.31 -6.03 1.46
CA ASP A 57 16.76 -6.26 1.59
C ASP A 57 17.57 -5.70 0.41
N LEU A 58 16.93 -5.47 -0.73
CA LEU A 58 17.59 -5.11 -2.01
C LEU A 58 17.61 -3.62 -2.29
N PHE A 59 16.80 -2.86 -1.54
CA PHE A 59 16.68 -1.42 -1.67
C PHE A 59 16.73 -0.78 -0.29
N SER A 60 17.28 0.43 -0.22
CA SER A 60 16.86 1.38 0.80
C SER A 60 15.61 2.12 0.31
N HIS A 61 14.78 2.61 1.24
CA HIS A 61 13.56 3.31 0.88
C HIS A 61 13.29 4.53 1.75
N GLU A 62 12.56 5.48 1.18
CA GLU A 62 12.11 6.70 1.85
C GLU A 62 10.62 6.92 1.51
N ALA A 63 9.79 7.20 2.51
CA ALA A 63 8.40 7.57 2.26
C ALA A 63 8.32 8.96 1.61
N ILE A 64 7.50 9.09 0.57
CA ILE A 64 7.22 10.38 -0.08
C ILE A 64 5.93 10.92 0.53
N GLY A 65 6.07 11.86 1.46
CA GLY A 65 4.95 12.33 2.28
C GLY A 65 4.57 11.32 3.35
N GLU A 66 3.32 11.37 3.81
CA GLU A 66 2.80 10.42 4.78
C GLU A 66 2.40 9.11 4.07
N PRO A 67 2.93 7.94 4.46
CA PRO A 67 2.64 6.68 3.80
C PRO A 67 1.29 6.11 4.26
N VAL A 68 0.22 6.84 3.96
CA VAL A 68 -1.15 6.51 4.40
C VAL A 68 -2.08 6.36 3.22
N ILE A 69 -2.94 5.36 3.29
CA ILE A 69 -4.08 5.13 2.40
C ILE A 69 -5.34 5.30 3.23
N VAL A 70 -6.27 6.15 2.79
CA VAL A 70 -7.54 6.33 3.51
C VAL A 70 -8.61 5.50 2.82
N LEU A 71 -9.16 4.54 3.57
CA LEU A 71 -10.31 3.76 3.16
C LEU A 71 -11.59 4.52 3.46
N ASN A 72 -12.55 4.51 2.54
CA ASN A 72 -13.81 5.25 2.69
C ASN A 72 -15.03 4.34 2.52
N ARG A 73 -16.10 4.65 3.26
CA ARG A 73 -17.37 3.91 3.27
C ARG A 73 -18.10 3.75 1.95
N PHE A 74 -17.72 4.49 0.92
CA PHE A 74 -18.30 4.37 -0.42
C PHE A 74 -17.59 3.34 -1.31
N GLY A 75 -16.69 2.52 -0.74
CA GLY A 75 -16.04 1.43 -1.47
C GLY A 75 -14.82 1.87 -2.26
N GLY A 76 -14.19 2.97 -1.85
CA GLY A 76 -12.96 3.47 -2.44
C GLY A 76 -11.84 3.66 -1.44
N SER A 77 -10.66 3.97 -1.96
CA SER A 77 -9.56 4.53 -1.18
C SER A 77 -8.95 5.73 -1.89
N TYR A 78 -8.35 6.64 -1.14
CA TYR A 78 -7.57 7.75 -1.68
C TYR A 78 -6.29 7.98 -0.88
N GLY A 79 -5.35 8.68 -1.50
CA GLY A 79 -3.99 8.78 -1.02
C GLY A 79 -3.24 7.47 -1.27
N ALA A 80 -2.47 7.40 -2.36
CA ALA A 80 -1.58 6.27 -2.58
C ALA A 80 -0.35 6.44 -1.69
N ALA A 81 -0.04 5.47 -0.84
CA ALA A 81 1.20 5.49 -0.08
C ALA A 81 2.38 5.35 -1.05
N SER A 82 3.27 6.34 -1.04
CA SER A 82 4.34 6.47 -2.03
C SER A 82 5.70 6.35 -1.38
N PHE A 83 6.60 5.61 -2.02
CA PHE A 83 7.94 5.35 -1.53
C PHE A 83 8.95 5.53 -2.66
N LYS A 84 10.07 6.19 -2.36
CA LYS A 84 11.24 6.21 -3.22
C LYS A 84 12.11 5.02 -2.88
N LEU A 85 12.37 4.16 -3.87
CA LEU A 85 13.30 3.03 -3.74
C LEU A 85 14.67 3.41 -4.32
N ILE A 86 15.72 3.08 -3.59
CA ILE A 86 17.11 3.36 -3.94
C ILE A 86 17.89 2.04 -3.84
N PRO A 87 18.44 1.50 -4.95
CA PRO A 87 19.19 0.25 -4.94
C PRO A 87 20.33 0.30 -3.92
N THR A 88 20.41 -0.71 -3.07
CA THR A 88 21.55 -0.87 -2.17
C THR A 88 22.72 -1.36 -3.03
N LEU A 89 23.73 -0.51 -3.24
CA LEU A 89 24.92 -0.90 -3.99
C LEU A 89 25.70 -1.96 -3.20
N ASN A 90 25.53 -3.23 -3.55
CA ASN A 90 26.54 -4.23 -3.21
C ASN A 90 27.74 -3.95 -4.10
N ARG A 91 28.75 -3.23 -3.58
CA ARG A 91 30.08 -3.21 -4.20
C ARG A 91 30.60 -4.64 -4.13
N THR A 92 30.42 -5.41 -5.19
CA THR A 92 31.31 -6.55 -5.45
C THR A 92 32.70 -5.98 -5.72
N GLU A 93 33.57 -6.12 -4.73
CA GLU A 93 35.03 -5.98 -4.88
C GLU A 93 35.59 -7.11 -5.76
#